data_AF-T0YQX2-F1
#
_entry.id   AF-T0YQX2-F1
#
_cell.length_a   1.000
_cell.length_b   1.000
_cell.length_c   1.000
_cell.angle_alpha   90.00
_cell.angle_beta   90.00
_cell.angle_gamma   90.00
#
_symmetry.space_group_name_H-M   'P 1'
#
loop_
_entity.id
_entity.type
_entity.pdbx_description
1 polymer ?
#
loop_
_entity_poly.entity_id
_entity_poly.type
_entity_poly.pdbx_seq_one_letter_code
_entity_poly.pdbx_strand_id
1 'polypeptide(L)' 'AAEEHGYSATRHQREVGAGYFDEVAQAVTGGDSSLAALAGSTEAQQFARG' A
#
# COMPACT_ATOMS: atom_id res chain seq x y z
N ALA A 1 -13.18 4.31 14.47
CA ALA A 1 -14.35 5.20 14.66
C ALA A 1 -14.86 5.75 13.33
N ALA A 2 -14.07 6.55 12.58
CA ALA A 2 -14.52 7.02 11.25
C ALA A 2 -14.29 6.01 10.11
N GLU A 3 -13.43 5.00 10.30
CA GLU A 3 -13.20 3.95 9.29
C GLU A 3 -14.45 3.14 8.98
N GLU A 4 -15.30 2.85 9.99
CA GLU A 4 -16.63 2.23 9.82
C GLU A 4 -17.57 3.10 8.97
N HIS A 5 -17.28 4.40 8.85
CA HIS A 5 -17.99 5.36 8.04
C HIS A 5 -17.27 5.69 6.71
N GLY A 6 -16.25 4.89 6.35
CA GLY A 6 -15.57 4.97 5.05
C GLY A 6 -14.31 5.82 5.01
N TYR A 7 -13.82 6.33 6.14
CA TYR A 7 -12.51 7.01 6.18
C TYR A 7 -11.37 6.01 5.94
N SER A 8 -10.55 6.25 4.90
CA SER A 8 -9.47 5.33 4.49
C SER A 8 -8.06 5.82 4.82
N ALA A 9 -7.88 7.12 5.10
CA ALA A 9 -6.56 7.74 5.15
C ALA A 9 -5.73 7.40 6.40
N THR A 10 -6.26 6.58 7.33
CA THR A 10 -5.44 5.90 8.36
C THR A 10 -4.32 5.07 7.73
N ARG A 11 -4.58 4.47 6.57
CA ARG A 11 -3.60 3.77 5.72
C ARG A 11 -3.11 4.71 4.61
N HIS A 12 -2.29 5.68 5.00
CA HIS A 12 -1.88 6.78 4.13
C HIS A 12 -0.91 6.34 3.03
N GLN A 13 -0.10 5.29 3.21
CA GLN A 13 0.80 4.79 2.15
C GLN A 13 -0.05 4.29 0.96
N ARG A 14 -1.10 3.51 1.25
CA ARG A 14 -2.10 3.17 0.24
C ARG A 14 -2.81 4.40 -0.31
N GLU A 15 -3.24 5.32 0.55
CA GLU A 15 -4.01 6.51 0.15
C GLU A 15 -3.24 7.40 -0.86
N VAL A 16 -1.92 7.56 -0.68
CA VAL A 16 -1.06 8.32 -1.60
C VAL A 16 -0.60 7.51 -2.82
N GLY A 17 -1.11 6.28 -2.99
CA GLY A 17 -0.87 5.48 -4.18
C GLY A 17 0.40 4.64 -4.17
N ALA A 18 1.04 4.38 -3.02
CA ALA A 18 2.23 3.53 -2.96
C ALA A 18 2.01 2.15 -3.63
N GLY A 19 0.83 1.55 -3.43
CA GLY A 19 0.48 0.28 -4.09
C GLY A 19 0.29 0.41 -5.61
N TYR A 20 -0.26 1.53 -6.08
CA TYR A 20 -0.37 1.79 -7.51
C TYR A 20 1.01 1.88 -8.16
N PHE A 21 1.95 2.58 -7.53
CA PHE A 21 3.31 2.70 -8.06
C PHE A 21 4.10 1.39 -7.92
N ASP A 22 3.82 0.55 -6.92
CA ASP A 22 4.35 -0.81 -6.84
C ASP A 22 3.89 -1.65 -8.04
N GLU A 23 2.61 -1.61 -8.40
CA GLU A 23 2.08 -2.31 -9.58
C GLU A 23 2.70 -1.80 -10.88
N VAL A 24 2.87 -0.48 -11.03
CA VAL A 24 3.58 0.11 -12.17
C VAL A 24 5.02 -0.38 -12.24
N ALA A 25 5.73 -0.43 -11.11
CA ALA A 25 7.09 -0.93 -11.05
C ALA A 25 7.17 -2.40 -11.49
N GLN A 26 6.27 -3.25 -10.99
CA GLN A 26 6.19 -4.65 -11.42
C GLN A 26 5.89 -4.79 -12.91
N ALA A 27 4.95 -4.01 -13.44
CA ALA A 27 4.62 -4.04 -14.86
C ALA A 27 5.83 -3.66 -15.75
N VAL A 28 6.59 -2.64 -15.35
CA VAL A 28 7.78 -2.18 -16.08
C VAL A 28 8.93 -3.18 -16.01
N THR A 29 9.09 -3.90 -14.90
CA THR A 29 10.15 -4.89 -14.72
C THR A 29 9.76 -6.31 -15.13
N GLY A 30 8.58 -6.51 -15.72
CA GLY A 30 8.10 -7.85 -16.07
C GLY A 30 7.82 -8.75 -14.86
N GLY A 31 7.57 -8.17 -13.68
CA GLY A 31 7.27 -8.88 -12.43
C GLY A 31 8.47 -9.16 -11.52
N ASP A 32 9.68 -8.76 -11.92
CA ASP A 32 10.92 -9.07 -11.17
C ASP A 32 11.37 -7.94 -10.21
N SER A 33 10.52 -6.95 -9.91
CA SER A 33 10.92 -5.87 -9.01
C SER A 33 10.94 -6.35 -7.56
N SER A 34 12.07 -6.13 -6.88
CA SER A 34 12.24 -6.38 -5.45
C SER A 34 12.11 -5.13 -4.58
N LEU A 35 11.77 -3.99 -5.19
CA LEU A 35 11.76 -2.67 -4.55
C LEU A 35 10.32 -2.17 -4.26
N ALA A 36 9.38 -3.08 -4.02
CA ALA A 36 8.02 -2.71 -3.65
C ALA A 36 7.98 -2.00 -2.28
N ALA A 37 7.29 -0.87 -2.21
CA ALA A 37 7.22 -0.01 -1.03
C ALA A 37 6.24 -0.53 0.03
N LEU A 38 5.12 -1.13 -0.37
CA LEU A 38 4.12 -1.62 0.59
C LEU A 38 4.57 -2.91 1.29
N ALA A 39 5.28 -3.79 0.58
CA ALA A 39 5.78 -5.04 1.13
C ALA A 39 6.82 -4.76 2.22
N GLY A 40 6.54 -5.20 3.46
CA GLY A 40 7.42 -4.97 4.60
C GLY A 40 7.29 -3.59 5.28
N SER A 41 6.38 -2.73 4.82
CA SER A 41 6.07 -1.45 5.49
C SER A 41 5.44 -1.66 6.87
N THR A 42 5.62 -0.68 7.77
CA THR A 42 4.93 -0.68 9.07
C THR A 42 3.41 -0.60 8.90
N GLU A 43 2.93 0.06 7.84
CA GLU A 43 1.51 0.09 7.47
C GLU A 43 0.98 -1.33 7.22
N ALA A 44 1.68 -2.13 6.39
CA ALA A 44 1.30 -3.51 6.12
C ALA A 44 1.36 -4.42 7.37
N GLN A 45 2.30 -4.17 8.28
CA GLN A 45 2.49 -4.98 9.48
C GLN A 45 1.52 -4.65 10.62
N GLN A 46 1.16 -3.36 10.77
CA GLN A 46 0.49 -2.84 11.96
C GLN A 46 -0.94 -2.39 11.68
N PHE A 47 -1.33 -2.22 10.41
CA PHE A 47 -2.64 -1.71 9.99
C PHE A 47 -3.38 -2.69 9.05
N ALA A 48 -3.07 -3.99 9.15
CA ALA A 48 -3.66 -5.07 8.32
C ALA A 48 -5.16 -5.33 8.56
N ARG A 49 -5.74 -4.80 9.65
CA ARG A 49 -7.17 -4.90 9.95
C ARG A 49 -7.71 -3.51 10.24
N GLY A 50 -8.65 -3.07 9.40
CA GLY A 50 -9.60 -1.99 9.66
C GLY A 50 -11.00 -2.55 9.54
#